data_AF-A0AAW1R5V3-F1
#
_entry.id   AF-A0AAW1R5V3-F1
#
_cell.length_a   1.000
_cell.length_b   1.000
_cell.length_c   1.000
_cell.angle_alpha   90.00
_cell.angle_beta   90.00
_cell.angle_gamma   90.00
#
_symmetry.space_group_name_H-M   'P 1'
#
loop_
_entity.id
_entity.type
_entity.pdbx_description
1 polymer ?
#
loop_
_entity_poly.entity_id
_entity_poly.type
_entity_poly.pdbx_seq_one_letter_code
_entity_poly.pdbx_strand_id
1 'polypeptide(L)'
;MSGSTCTAPSRNDQDQEFYINFGRAVRTLREDIALFFHKPADMSIFTEDIGFIDNISSRIGIAAPIRVTGKEAYRRHLWSLRFHAGIIFSRSEVNILRLWQRTPQSVSVRWTIRCYPRLLNGVVGSVVYLDGVSEYKFNSKGLIYEHSVDILNWDGLRMGLKKRGQQVALVPTPF
;
A
#
# COMPACT_ATOMS: atom_id res chain seq x y z
N MET A 1 -35.07 6.62 -40.30
CA MET A 1 -34.63 5.73 -39.20
C MET A 1 -33.17 5.39 -39.47
N SER A 2 -32.22 6.13 -38.87
CA SER A 2 -30.79 5.89 -39.10
C SER A 2 -30.29 4.98 -37.98
N GLY A 3 -29.97 3.73 -38.33
CA GLY A 3 -29.41 2.76 -37.40
C GLY A 3 -27.97 3.12 -37.08
N SER A 4 -27.69 3.39 -35.80
CA SER A 4 -26.32 3.51 -35.30
C SER A 4 -25.69 2.13 -35.24
N THR A 5 -24.80 1.82 -36.17
CA THR A 5 -23.98 0.60 -36.13
C THR A 5 -22.90 0.78 -35.05
N CYS A 6 -23.03 0.08 -33.93
CA CYS A 6 -21.97 -0.01 -32.93
C CYS A 6 -20.81 -0.86 -33.50
N THR A 7 -19.80 -0.21 -34.06
CA THR A 7 -18.56 -0.89 -34.48
C THR A 7 -17.74 -1.23 -33.24
N ALA A 8 -17.34 -2.50 -33.09
CA ALA A 8 -16.48 -2.93 -32.00
C ALA A 8 -15.08 -2.27 -32.14
N PRO A 9 -14.44 -1.84 -31.03
CA PRO A 9 -13.16 -1.15 -31.07
C PRO A 9 -12.06 -2.05 -31.65
N SER A 10 -11.19 -1.47 -32.48
CA SER A 10 -10.08 -2.20 -33.11
C SER A 10 -9.00 -2.55 -32.08
N ARG A 11 -8.13 -3.53 -32.39
CA ARG A 11 -7.02 -3.93 -31.51
C ARG A 11 -6.11 -2.76 -31.13
N ASN A 12 -5.83 -1.86 -32.08
CA ASN A 12 -5.02 -0.67 -31.83
C ASN A 12 -5.71 0.30 -30.85
N ASP A 13 -7.02 0.46 -30.94
CA ASP A 13 -7.77 1.34 -30.03
C ASP A 13 -7.77 0.78 -28.59
N GLN A 14 -7.88 -0.54 -28.44
CA GLN A 14 -7.83 -1.22 -27.15
C GLN A 14 -6.44 -1.12 -26.51
N ASP A 15 -5.38 -1.35 -27.31
CA ASP A 15 -4.00 -1.20 -26.84
C ASP A 15 -3.72 0.25 -26.42
N GLN A 16 -4.19 1.23 -27.21
CA GLN A 16 -4.06 2.65 -26.89
C GLN A 16 -4.82 3.02 -25.60
N GLU A 17 -6.07 2.58 -25.44
CA GLU A 17 -6.87 2.80 -24.23
C GLU A 17 -6.15 2.23 -23.00
N PHE A 18 -5.63 1.00 -23.12
CA PHE A 18 -4.85 0.36 -22.05
C PHE A 18 -3.68 1.23 -21.61
N TYR A 19 -2.81 1.67 -22.52
CA TYR A 19 -1.61 2.43 -22.16
C TYR A 19 -1.92 3.81 -21.58
N ILE A 20 -2.99 4.46 -22.05
CA ILE A 20 -3.46 5.74 -21.49
C ILE A 20 -3.89 5.55 -20.03
N ASN A 21 -4.75 4.57 -19.77
CA ASN A 21 -5.27 4.30 -18.43
C ASN A 21 -4.18 3.78 -17.49
N PHE A 22 -3.30 2.91 -17.99
CA PHE A 22 -2.15 2.40 -17.24
C PHE A 22 -1.20 3.54 -16.81
N GLY A 23 -0.84 4.43 -17.73
CA GLY A 23 0.01 5.59 -17.44
C GLY A 23 -0.62 6.53 -16.42
N ARG A 24 -1.93 6.77 -16.53
CA ARG A 24 -2.71 7.53 -15.54
C ARG A 24 -2.66 6.86 -14.17
N ALA A 25 -2.97 5.57 -14.11
CA ALA A 25 -3.00 4.80 -12.87
C ALA A 25 -1.64 4.80 -12.17
N VAL A 26 -0.53 4.61 -12.88
CA VAL A 26 0.83 4.64 -12.30
C VAL A 26 1.13 6.00 -11.66
N ARG A 27 0.74 7.11 -12.30
CA ARG A 27 0.92 8.46 -11.74
C ARG A 27 0.07 8.65 -10.49
N THR A 28 -1.21 8.31 -10.58
CA THR A 28 -2.16 8.39 -9.47
C THR A 28 -1.69 7.56 -8.27
N LEU A 29 -1.23 6.33 -8.47
CA LEU A 29 -0.70 5.47 -7.40
C LEU A 29 0.49 6.12 -6.67
N ARG A 30 1.41 6.77 -7.40
CA ARG A 30 2.56 7.44 -6.78
C ARG A 30 2.13 8.57 -5.85
N GLU A 31 1.11 9.33 -6.24
CA GLU A 31 0.60 10.44 -5.44
C GLU A 31 -0.26 9.94 -4.27
N ASP A 32 -1.22 9.06 -4.55
CA ASP A 32 -2.21 8.61 -3.57
C ASP A 32 -1.60 7.72 -2.49
N ILE A 33 -0.60 6.88 -2.80
CA ILE A 33 0.09 6.06 -1.80
C ILE A 33 0.89 6.96 -0.85
N ALA A 34 1.61 7.95 -1.37
CA ALA A 34 2.38 8.89 -0.54
C ALA A 34 1.48 9.70 0.40
N LEU A 35 0.26 10.01 -0.05
CA LEU A 35 -0.73 10.77 0.69
C LEU A 35 -1.81 9.90 1.36
N PHE A 36 -1.59 8.59 1.50
CA PHE A 36 -2.61 7.62 1.93
C PHE A 36 -3.37 8.03 3.22
N PHE A 37 -2.66 8.56 4.21
CA PHE A 37 -3.25 8.99 5.48
C PHE A 37 -3.86 10.39 5.46
N HIS A 38 -3.69 11.15 4.38
CA HIS A 38 -4.03 12.58 4.31
C HIS A 38 -5.09 12.88 3.26
N LYS A 39 -5.12 12.13 2.15
CA LYS A 39 -6.03 12.36 1.02
C LYS A 39 -6.76 11.06 0.65
N PRO A 40 -8.04 11.11 0.27
CA PRO A 40 -8.71 9.94 -0.31
C PRO A 40 -8.07 9.55 -1.65
N ALA A 41 -7.99 8.26 -1.93
CA ALA A 41 -7.52 7.76 -3.21
C ALA A 41 -8.52 8.05 -4.34
N ASP A 42 -8.01 8.30 -5.54
CA ASP A 42 -8.80 8.47 -6.77
C ASP A 42 -9.33 7.11 -7.23
N MET A 43 -10.64 6.92 -7.09
CA MET A 43 -11.31 5.65 -7.42
C MET A 43 -11.46 5.41 -8.94
N SER A 44 -11.15 6.40 -9.79
CA SER A 44 -11.33 6.29 -11.24
C SER A 44 -10.35 5.36 -11.93
N ILE A 45 -9.23 5.01 -11.27
CA ILE A 45 -8.23 4.08 -11.80
C ILE A 45 -8.57 2.61 -11.51
N PHE A 46 -9.65 2.34 -10.78
CA PHE A 46 -10.07 1.01 -10.36
C PHE A 46 -11.32 0.55 -11.11
N THR A 47 -11.47 -0.75 -11.31
CA THR A 47 -12.70 -1.35 -11.81
C THR A 47 -13.80 -1.35 -10.75
N GLU A 48 -15.05 -1.52 -11.17
CA GLU A 48 -16.19 -1.61 -10.23
C GLU A 48 -16.09 -2.84 -9.31
N ASP A 49 -15.48 -3.92 -9.79
CA ASP A 49 -15.33 -5.21 -9.13
C ASP A 49 -13.97 -5.41 -8.44
N ILE A 50 -13.22 -4.32 -8.21
CA ILE A 50 -11.88 -4.35 -7.57
C ILE A 50 -11.85 -5.27 -6.34
N GLY A 51 -10.94 -6.23 -6.36
CA GLY A 51 -10.60 -7.08 -5.23
C GLY A 51 -9.44 -6.49 -4.43
N PHE A 52 -9.57 -6.46 -3.11
CA PHE A 52 -8.52 -6.10 -2.18
C PHE A 52 -8.17 -7.27 -1.27
N ILE A 53 -6.87 -7.52 -1.12
CA ILE A 53 -6.33 -8.63 -0.35
C ILE A 53 -5.28 -8.09 0.63
N ASP A 54 -5.57 -8.19 1.92
CA ASP A 54 -4.66 -7.82 3.00
C ASP A 54 -3.97 -9.04 3.60
N ASN A 55 -2.68 -9.20 3.33
CA ASN A 55 -1.82 -10.19 3.97
C ASN A 55 -1.01 -9.60 5.15
N ILE A 56 -1.16 -8.30 5.44
CA ILE A 56 -0.47 -7.62 6.54
C ILE A 56 -1.12 -8.02 7.86
N SER A 57 -2.45 -7.83 8.00
CA SER A 57 -3.17 -7.98 9.27
C SER A 57 -2.93 -9.31 9.97
N SER A 58 -2.88 -10.40 9.21
CA SER A 58 -2.60 -11.74 9.74
C SER A 58 -1.14 -11.92 10.15
N ARG A 59 -0.19 -11.38 9.38
CA ARG A 59 1.25 -11.50 9.65
C ARG A 59 1.71 -10.70 10.87
N ILE A 60 1.02 -9.60 11.18
CA ILE A 60 1.29 -8.80 12.39
C ILE A 60 0.42 -9.21 13.58
N GLY A 61 -0.43 -10.23 13.44
CA GLY A 61 -1.21 -10.81 14.52
C GLY A 61 -2.39 -9.96 15.01
N ILE A 62 -2.87 -9.00 14.20
CA ILE A 62 -3.95 -8.08 14.60
C ILE A 62 -5.33 -8.63 14.20
N ALA A 63 -5.46 -9.31 13.06
CA ALA A 63 -6.73 -9.88 12.58
C ALA A 63 -6.50 -10.98 11.52
N ALA A 64 -7.56 -11.71 11.15
CA ALA A 64 -7.56 -12.60 9.97
C ALA A 64 -7.33 -11.80 8.66
N PRO A 65 -6.90 -12.45 7.55
CA PRO A 65 -6.73 -11.77 6.27
C PRO A 65 -8.01 -11.06 5.84
N ILE A 66 -7.91 -9.77 5.53
CA ILE A 66 -9.06 -8.97 5.10
C ILE A 66 -9.17 -9.10 3.59
N ARG A 67 -10.37 -9.46 3.11
CA ARG A 67 -10.72 -9.42 1.69
C ARG A 67 -11.91 -8.50 1.50
N VAL A 68 -11.77 -7.57 0.56
CA VAL A 68 -12.84 -6.63 0.21
C VAL A 68 -13.05 -6.72 -1.29
N THR A 69 -14.30 -6.80 -1.73
CA THR A 69 -14.63 -6.83 -3.17
C THR A 69 -15.62 -5.72 -3.47
N GLY A 70 -15.41 -5.05 -4.60
CA GLY A 70 -16.24 -3.97 -5.08
C GLY A 70 -15.71 -2.59 -4.69
N LYS A 71 -15.78 -1.65 -5.64
CA LYS A 71 -15.20 -0.31 -5.54
C LYS A 71 -15.67 0.48 -4.32
N GLU A 72 -16.96 0.45 -4.03
CA GLU A 72 -17.52 1.16 -2.88
C GLU A 72 -17.07 0.58 -1.53
N ALA A 73 -16.96 -0.75 -1.43
CA ALA A 73 -16.47 -1.40 -0.23
C ALA A 73 -14.96 -1.12 -0.04
N TYR A 74 -14.19 -1.16 -1.12
CA TYR A 74 -12.78 -0.83 -1.13
C TYR A 74 -12.53 0.64 -0.71
N ARG A 75 -13.28 1.59 -1.30
CA ARG A 75 -13.25 3.01 -0.93
C ARG A 75 -13.51 3.22 0.56
N ARG A 76 -14.55 2.56 1.11
CA ARG A 76 -14.85 2.61 2.55
C ARG A 76 -13.74 2.01 3.40
N HIS A 77 -13.12 0.92 2.95
CA HIS A 77 -12.01 0.30 3.66
C HIS A 77 -10.80 1.24 3.78
N LEU A 78 -10.37 1.86 2.67
CA LEU A 78 -9.28 2.85 2.70
C LEU A 78 -9.63 4.07 3.56
N TRP A 79 -10.87 4.56 3.46
CA TRP A 79 -11.36 5.63 4.31
C TRP A 79 -11.30 5.26 5.80
N SER A 80 -11.70 4.04 6.15
CA SER A 80 -11.67 3.53 7.52
C SER A 80 -10.23 3.48 8.04
N LEU A 81 -9.28 2.95 7.26
CA LEU A 81 -7.86 2.93 7.63
C LEU A 81 -7.34 4.34 7.92
N ARG A 82 -7.67 5.31 7.07
CA ARG A 82 -7.31 6.72 7.26
C ARG A 82 -7.93 7.33 8.51
N PHE A 83 -9.22 7.06 8.74
CA PHE A 83 -9.94 7.53 9.91
C PHE A 83 -9.31 7.00 11.21
N HIS A 84 -9.06 5.70 11.30
CA HIS A 84 -8.43 5.08 12.46
C HIS A 84 -7.00 5.59 12.65
N ALA A 85 -6.23 5.76 11.58
CA ALA A 85 -4.88 6.32 11.67
C ALA A 85 -4.87 7.74 12.26
N GLY A 86 -5.83 8.60 11.89
CA GLY A 86 -5.97 9.95 12.44
C GLY A 86 -6.25 9.96 13.95
N ILE A 87 -7.00 8.97 14.43
CA ILE A 87 -7.31 8.78 15.86
C ILE A 87 -6.09 8.25 16.62
N ILE A 88 -5.45 7.20 16.09
CA ILE A 88 -4.40 6.45 16.81
C ILE A 88 -3.06 7.20 16.78
N PHE A 89 -2.74 7.87 15.67
CA PHE A 89 -1.42 8.46 15.44
C PHE A 89 -1.46 9.99 15.44
N SER A 90 -0.47 10.60 16.07
CA SER A 90 -0.23 12.06 16.03
C SER A 90 0.39 12.47 14.69
N ARG A 91 1.18 11.58 14.10
CA ARG A 91 1.85 11.75 12.82
C ARG A 91 1.96 10.40 12.13
N SER A 92 1.78 10.40 10.81
CA SER A 92 1.93 9.24 9.95
C SER A 92 2.55 9.64 8.63
N GLU A 93 3.59 8.94 8.21
CA GLU A 93 4.35 9.22 7.00
C GLU A 93 4.44 7.97 6.14
N VAL A 94 4.19 8.12 4.85
CA VAL A 94 4.37 7.06 3.86
C VAL A 94 5.47 7.50 2.90
N ASN A 95 6.49 6.67 2.74
CA ASN A 95 7.57 6.89 1.79
C ASN A 95 7.55 5.80 0.72
N ILE A 96 7.46 6.20 -0.54
CA ILE A 96 7.58 5.28 -1.67
C ILE A 96 9.06 5.06 -1.95
N LEU A 97 9.51 3.81 -1.84
CA LEU A 97 10.89 3.42 -2.10
C LEU A 97 11.12 3.11 -3.57
N ARG A 98 10.17 2.40 -4.19
CA ARG A 98 10.27 1.98 -5.58
C ARG A 98 8.89 1.68 -6.14
N LEU A 99 8.67 2.08 -7.39
CA LEU A 99 7.56 1.61 -8.21
C LEU A 99 8.17 0.90 -9.41
N TRP A 100 7.74 -0.33 -9.69
CA TRP A 100 8.23 -1.11 -10.83
C TRP A 100 7.12 -1.95 -11.43
N GLN A 101 7.21 -2.19 -12.73
CA GLN A 101 6.33 -3.11 -13.43
C GLN A 101 6.83 -4.55 -13.18
N ARG A 102 5.96 -5.42 -12.66
CA ARG A 102 6.30 -6.83 -12.38
C ARG A 102 5.96 -7.72 -13.57
N THR A 103 4.85 -7.44 -14.23
CA THR A 103 4.42 -8.07 -15.49
C THR A 103 3.84 -6.98 -16.41
N PRO A 104 3.61 -7.24 -17.71
CA PRO A 104 2.98 -6.25 -18.59
C PRO A 104 1.68 -5.65 -18.04
N GLN A 105 0.94 -6.40 -17.23
CA GLN A 105 -0.34 -6.00 -16.64
C GLN A 105 -0.29 -5.92 -15.10
N SER A 106 0.89 -5.74 -14.50
CA SER A 106 0.97 -5.50 -13.06
C SER A 106 2.11 -4.57 -12.64
N VAL A 107 1.82 -3.75 -11.63
CA VAL A 107 2.76 -2.82 -11.02
C VAL A 107 2.87 -3.12 -9.54
N SER A 108 4.09 -3.12 -9.02
CA SER A 108 4.37 -3.21 -7.60
C SER A 108 4.93 -1.90 -7.09
N VAL A 109 4.54 -1.53 -5.87
CA VAL A 109 5.02 -0.34 -5.15
C VAL A 109 5.54 -0.80 -3.80
N ARG A 110 6.84 -0.58 -3.56
CA ARG A 110 7.45 -0.77 -2.25
C ARG A 110 7.35 0.54 -1.49
N TRP A 111 6.88 0.46 -0.26
CA TRP A 111 6.66 1.60 0.60
C TRP A 111 7.14 1.31 2.01
N THR A 112 7.39 2.37 2.76
CA THR A 112 7.61 2.31 4.20
C THR A 112 6.66 3.27 4.90
N ILE A 113 6.14 2.86 6.04
CA ILE A 113 5.24 3.67 6.87
C ILE A 113 5.91 3.90 8.22
N ARG A 114 5.88 5.14 8.68
CA ARG A 114 6.25 5.54 10.04
C ARG A 114 5.05 6.16 10.72
N CYS A 115 4.64 5.59 11.84
CA CYS A 115 3.50 6.07 12.62
C CYS A 115 3.92 6.36 14.07
N TYR A 116 3.41 7.46 14.62
CA TYR A 116 3.71 7.96 15.96
C TYR A 116 2.44 7.89 16.83
N PRO A 117 2.28 6.88 17.72
CA PRO A 117 1.06 6.69 18.50
C PRO A 117 0.79 7.82 19.49
N ARG A 118 -0.43 8.37 19.53
CA ARG A 118 -0.82 9.47 20.43
C ARG A 118 -0.74 9.07 21.91
N LEU A 119 -1.19 7.87 22.26
CA LEU A 119 -1.26 7.39 23.65
C LEU A 119 0.10 7.09 24.28
N LEU A 120 1.16 7.05 23.47
CA LEU A 120 2.55 6.84 23.91
C LEU A 120 3.40 8.11 23.78
N ASN A 121 2.78 9.26 23.49
CA ASN A 121 3.44 10.56 23.46
C ASN A 121 4.07 10.84 24.84
N GLY A 122 5.40 10.79 24.92
CA GLY A 122 6.16 10.98 26.16
C GLY A 122 7.02 9.77 26.57
N VAL A 123 6.72 8.57 26.03
CA VAL A 123 7.65 7.43 26.10
C VAL A 123 8.65 7.59 24.96
N VAL A 124 9.90 7.93 25.29
CA VAL A 124 10.97 8.21 24.32
C VAL A 124 11.08 7.07 23.29
N GLY A 125 10.86 7.39 22.02
CA GLY A 125 11.21 6.52 20.89
C GLY A 125 10.13 5.57 20.36
N SER A 126 8.89 5.64 20.84
CA SER A 126 7.80 4.78 20.33
C SER A 126 7.37 5.16 18.91
N VAL A 127 7.96 4.52 17.91
CA VAL A 127 7.59 4.61 16.49
C VAL A 127 7.20 3.22 16.00
N VAL A 128 6.09 3.13 15.27
CA VAL A 128 5.74 1.93 14.51
C VAL A 128 6.29 2.08 13.10
N TYR A 129 7.08 1.11 12.66
CA TYR A 129 7.67 1.08 11.33
C TYR A 129 7.19 -0.15 10.56
N LEU A 130 6.65 0.07 9.38
CA LEU A 130 6.21 -0.99 8.46
C LEU A 130 6.96 -0.83 7.13
N ASP A 131 7.50 -1.92 6.59
CA ASP A 131 8.04 -2.02 5.23
C ASP A 131 7.22 -3.05 4.47
N GLY A 132 6.60 -2.62 3.37
CA GLY A 132 5.63 -3.41 2.65
C GLY A 132 5.68 -3.20 1.16
N VAL A 133 4.95 -4.06 0.46
CA VAL A 133 4.73 -3.98 -0.98
C VAL A 133 3.24 -4.05 -1.25
N SER A 134 2.78 -3.12 -2.08
CA SER A 134 1.48 -3.19 -2.73
C SER A 134 1.65 -3.69 -4.16
N GLU A 135 0.85 -4.64 -4.60
CA GLU A 135 0.76 -5.08 -6.00
C GLU A 135 -0.60 -4.74 -6.58
N TYR A 136 -0.59 -4.23 -7.81
CA TYR A 136 -1.77 -3.80 -8.57
C TYR A 136 -1.80 -4.55 -9.90
N LYS A 137 -2.91 -5.23 -10.19
CA LYS A 137 -3.13 -5.92 -11.47
C LYS A 137 -4.16 -5.19 -12.31
N PHE A 138 -3.90 -5.12 -13.61
CA PHE A 138 -4.64 -4.34 -14.58
C PHE A 138 -5.44 -5.23 -15.52
N ASN A 139 -6.66 -4.83 -15.85
CA ASN A 139 -7.46 -5.49 -16.87
C ASN A 139 -7.05 -5.03 -18.28
N SER A 140 -7.72 -5.54 -19.31
CA SER A 140 -7.45 -5.18 -20.72
C SER A 140 -7.66 -3.70 -21.05
N LYS A 141 -8.37 -2.93 -20.21
CA LYS A 141 -8.58 -1.49 -20.36
C LYS A 141 -7.57 -0.65 -19.58
N GLY A 142 -6.63 -1.27 -18.87
CA GLY A 142 -5.65 -0.55 -18.04
C GLY A 142 -6.24 -0.02 -16.73
N LEU A 143 -7.36 -0.58 -16.26
CA LEU A 143 -7.93 -0.30 -14.94
C LEU A 143 -7.52 -1.39 -13.94
N ILE A 144 -7.32 -0.99 -12.68
CA ILE A 144 -6.90 -1.90 -11.61
C ILE A 144 -8.09 -2.73 -11.12
N TYR A 145 -7.97 -4.06 -11.20
CA TYR A 145 -9.01 -4.99 -10.73
C TYR A 145 -8.60 -5.78 -9.47
N GLU A 146 -7.32 -5.78 -9.12
CA GLU A 146 -6.82 -6.39 -7.89
C GLU A 146 -5.76 -5.50 -7.25
N HIS A 147 -5.87 -5.30 -5.94
CA HIS A 147 -4.84 -4.70 -5.09
C HIS A 147 -4.53 -5.67 -3.94
N SER A 148 -3.30 -6.14 -3.85
CA SER A 148 -2.80 -6.91 -2.71
C SER A 148 -1.74 -6.15 -1.95
N VAL A 149 -1.71 -6.34 -0.62
CA VAL A 149 -0.68 -5.79 0.24
C VAL A 149 0.01 -6.89 1.04
N ASP A 150 1.33 -6.84 1.05
CA ASP A 150 2.19 -7.76 1.79
C ASP A 150 3.17 -6.97 2.66
N ILE A 151 3.46 -7.51 3.85
CA ILE A 151 4.50 -6.98 4.71
C ILE A 151 5.81 -7.74 4.50
N LEU A 152 6.90 -6.98 4.35
CA LEU A 152 8.26 -7.50 4.24
C LEU A 152 8.94 -7.51 5.60
N ASN A 153 8.84 -6.41 6.34
CA ASN A 153 9.35 -6.30 7.68
C ASN A 153 8.48 -5.34 8.49
N TRP A 154 8.41 -5.54 9.79
CA TRP A 154 7.85 -4.57 10.70
C TRP A 154 8.61 -4.59 12.01
N ASP A 155 8.97 -3.40 12.47
CA ASP A 155 9.42 -3.23 13.83
C ASP A 155 8.16 -2.90 14.64
N GLY A 156 7.61 -3.92 15.31
CA GLY A 156 6.58 -3.71 16.32
C GLY A 156 7.09 -2.76 17.40
N LEU A 157 6.16 -2.05 18.06
CA LEU A 157 6.42 -0.94 18.98
C LEU A 157 7.79 -1.09 19.66
N ARG A 158 8.80 -0.42 19.10
CA ARG A 158 10.18 -0.56 19.57
C ARG A 158 10.27 0.25 20.85
N MET A 159 9.74 -0.30 21.93
CA MET A 159 9.97 0.17 23.28
C MET A 159 11.49 0.22 23.41
N GLY A 160 12.04 1.42 23.63
CA GLY A 160 13.47 1.67 23.67
C GLY A 160 14.16 0.95 24.83
N LEU A 161 14.17 -0.38 24.85
CA LEU A 161 15.14 -1.15 25.57
C LEU A 161 16.43 -1.02 24.79
N LYS A 162 17.24 -0.01 25.17
CA LYS A 162 18.68 -0.08 25.02
C LYS A 162 19.08 -1.51 25.41
N LYS A 163 19.60 -2.30 24.45
CA LYS A 163 20.40 -3.47 24.81
C LYS A 163 21.62 -2.95 25.57
N ARG A 164 21.50 -2.88 26.89
CA ARG A 164 22.63 -2.67 27.80
C ARG A 164 23.35 -4.01 27.87
N GLY A 165 24.61 -4.03 27.42
CA GLY A 165 25.56 -5.10 27.72
C GLY A 165 25.63 -6.23 26.69
N GLN A 166 26.40 -6.03 25.63
CA GLN A 166 27.34 -7.07 25.23
C GLN A 166 28.73 -6.46 25.36
N GLN A 167 29.25 -6.50 26.59
CA GLN A 167 30.67 -6.33 26.82
C GLN A 167 31.32 -7.55 26.17
N VAL A 168 31.97 -7.33 25.03
CA VAL A 168 32.88 -8.32 24.47
C VAL A 168 33.98 -8.47 25.50
N ALA A 169 34.00 -9.60 26.19
CA ALA A 169 35.10 -9.96 27.07
C ALA A 169 36.37 -9.99 26.22
N LEU A 170 37.30 -9.07 26.50
CA LEU A 170 38.65 -9.15 26.02
C LEU A 170 39.27 -10.40 26.65
N VAL A 171 39.51 -11.43 25.84
CA VAL A 171 40.35 -12.56 26.24
C VAL A 171 41.78 -12.03 26.28
N PRO A 172 42.49 -12.06 27.43
CA PRO A 172 43.90 -11.73 27.43
C PRO A 172 44.67 -12.92 26.83
N THR A 173 45.38 -12.68 25.73
CA THR A 173 46.43 -13.60 25.26
C THR A 173 47.56 -13.61 26.28
N PRO A 174 48.00 -14.79 26.78
CA PRO A 174 49.29 -14.89 27.43
C PRO A 174 50.39 -14.80 26.36
N PHE A 175 51.48 -14.16 26.76
CA PHE A 175 52.77 -13.88 26.11
C PHE A 175 53.13 -14.73 24.88
#